data_AF-A0A3R9W690-F1
#
_entry.id   AF-A0A3R9W690-F1
#
_cell.length_a   1.000
_cell.length_b   1.000
_cell.length_c   1.000
_cell.angle_alpha   90.00
_cell.angle_beta   90.00
_cell.angle_gamma   90.00
#
_symmetry.space_group_name_H-M   'P 1'
#
loop_
_entity.id
_entity.type
_entity.pdbx_description
1 polymer ?
#
loop_
_entity_poly.entity_id
_entity_poly.type
_entity_poly.pdbx_seq_one_letter_code
_entity_poly.pdbx_strand_id
1 'polypeptide(L)'
;MLKMSFTVRPGQGEPSGFDLGDITCEGESGAVGSAGHVPDQGMMIHLSVPLLLDSLRPLFTGRRKTATFVGTGTSFRLDFRRDRKGTVSVSAQGTTVGTCSLEELADAVLRPVEKVLSTLPEGDGARSDVVASMGRFRASMTW
;
A
#
# COMPACT_ATOMS: atom_id res chain seq x y z
N MET A 1 9.56 7.50 11.75
CA MET A 1 9.63 7.42 10.27
C MET A 1 8.87 6.18 9.85
N LEU A 2 7.82 6.35 9.05
CA LEU A 2 7.04 5.23 8.53
C LEU A 2 7.80 4.58 7.35
N LYS A 3 7.85 3.25 7.32
CA LYS A 3 8.44 2.49 6.23
C LYS A 3 7.45 1.45 5.74
N MET A 4 7.29 1.35 4.43
CA MET A 4 6.54 0.25 3.82
C MET A 4 7.43 -0.54 2.86
N SER A 5 7.17 -1.84 2.77
CA SER A 5 7.89 -2.76 1.89
C SER A 5 6.87 -3.65 1.20
N PHE A 6 6.93 -3.72 -0.13
CA PHE A 6 6.07 -4.58 -0.94
C PHE A 6 6.95 -5.62 -1.63
N THR A 7 6.52 -6.88 -1.60
CA THR A 7 7.28 -8.00 -2.15
C THR A 7 6.38 -8.89 -2.97
N VAL A 8 6.95 -9.54 -3.99
CA VAL A 8 6.31 -10.63 -4.74
C VAL A 8 6.88 -11.94 -4.19
N ARG A 9 6.03 -12.92 -3.89
CA ARG A 9 6.48 -14.23 -3.40
C ARG A 9 7.18 -15.00 -4.51
N PRO A 10 8.25 -15.75 -4.21
CA PRO A 10 8.94 -16.55 -5.21
C PRO A 10 8.15 -17.83 -5.55
N GLY A 11 8.49 -18.45 -6.68
CA GLY A 11 8.05 -19.81 -7.01
C GLY A 11 6.59 -19.94 -7.49
N GLN A 12 6.03 -18.89 -8.07
CA GLN A 12 4.62 -18.85 -8.51
C GLN A 12 4.41 -19.20 -9.99
N GLY A 13 5.49 -19.50 -10.72
CA GLY A 13 5.48 -19.72 -12.16
C GLY A 13 5.93 -18.48 -12.93
N GLU A 14 5.41 -18.31 -14.14
CA GLU A 14 5.67 -17.12 -14.97
C GLU A 14 5.06 -15.87 -14.32
N PRO A 15 5.80 -14.75 -14.22
CA PRO A 15 5.30 -13.52 -13.61
C PRO A 15 4.00 -13.02 -14.26
N SER A 16 3.05 -12.59 -13.44
CA SER A 16 1.74 -12.15 -13.90
C SER A 16 1.09 -11.13 -12.97
N GLY A 17 0.05 -10.43 -13.45
CA GLY A 17 -0.79 -9.57 -12.62
C GLY A 17 -1.52 -10.28 -11.47
N PHE A 18 -1.47 -11.62 -11.42
CA PHE A 18 -2.08 -12.44 -10.37
C PHE A 18 -1.09 -12.88 -9.29
N ASP A 19 0.18 -12.50 -9.40
CA ASP A 19 1.20 -12.93 -8.45
C ASP A 19 0.84 -12.50 -7.02
N LEU A 20 1.09 -13.42 -6.11
CA LEU A 20 0.93 -13.21 -4.68
C LEU A 20 2.17 -12.51 -4.12
N GLY A 21 1.96 -11.76 -3.06
CA GLY A 21 2.99 -10.95 -2.43
C GLY A 21 2.59 -10.54 -1.04
N ASP A 22 3.39 -9.65 -0.48
CA ASP A 22 3.21 -9.19 0.88
C ASP A 22 3.48 -7.69 1.01
N ILE A 23 2.75 -7.07 1.93
CA ILE A 23 2.97 -5.70 2.38
C ILE A 23 3.35 -5.74 3.85
N THR A 24 4.43 -5.04 4.19
CA THR A 24 4.81 -4.72 5.57
C THR A 24 4.73 -3.22 5.80
N CYS A 25 4.27 -2.82 6.98
CA CYS A 25 4.27 -1.45 7.46
C CYS A 25 4.98 -1.40 8.81
N GLU A 26 6.01 -0.57 8.93
CA GLU A 26 6.84 -0.40 10.11
C GLU A 26 6.84 1.08 10.52
N GLY A 27 6.67 1.33 11.81
CA GLY A 27 6.70 2.66 12.41
C GLY A 27 7.25 2.59 13.83
N GLU A 28 7.24 3.72 14.53
CA GLU A 28 7.83 3.84 15.86
C GLU A 28 7.14 2.98 16.94
N SER A 29 5.90 2.52 16.71
CA SER A 29 5.14 1.68 17.65
C SER A 29 5.17 0.19 17.29
N GLY A 30 5.83 -0.19 16.20
CA GLY A 30 6.01 -1.59 15.81
C GLY A 30 5.95 -1.83 14.30
N ALA A 31 5.85 -3.09 13.93
CA ALA A 31 5.71 -3.52 12.55
C ALA A 31 4.54 -4.49 12.40
N VAL A 32 3.86 -4.40 11.25
CA VAL A 32 2.80 -5.31 10.86
C VAL A 32 3.02 -5.77 9.42
N GLY A 33 2.70 -7.01 9.11
CA GLY A 33 2.81 -7.56 7.77
C GLY A 33 1.63 -8.46 7.42
N SER A 34 1.45 -8.71 6.12
CA SER A 34 0.44 -9.63 5.59
C SER A 34 0.86 -11.10 5.62
N ALA A 35 2.15 -11.39 5.79
CA ALA A 35 2.68 -12.74 5.88
C ALA A 35 2.55 -13.34 7.28
N GLY A 36 2.60 -14.66 7.39
CA GLY A 36 2.65 -15.40 8.66
C GLY A 36 1.30 -15.51 9.41
N HIS A 37 0.20 -15.06 8.80
CA HIS A 37 -1.15 -15.28 9.32
C HIS A 37 -1.69 -16.63 8.88
N VAL A 38 -2.66 -17.20 9.58
CA VAL A 38 -3.29 -18.48 9.17
C VAL A 38 -4.70 -18.23 8.63
N PRO A 39 -5.01 -18.62 7.37
CA PRO A 39 -4.10 -19.19 6.38
C PRO A 39 -3.18 -18.14 5.74
N ASP A 40 -1.93 -18.50 5.43
CA ASP A 40 -0.92 -17.59 4.87
C ASP A 40 -0.98 -17.57 3.34
N GLN A 41 -2.08 -17.06 2.80
CA GLN A 41 -2.38 -17.18 1.37
C GLN A 41 -1.62 -16.17 0.49
N GLY A 42 -1.00 -15.15 1.09
CA GLY A 42 -0.45 -14.01 0.34
C GLY A 42 -1.55 -13.13 -0.25
N MET A 43 -1.21 -11.88 -0.58
CA MET A 43 -2.14 -10.98 -1.26
C MET A 43 -1.85 -10.95 -2.75
N MET A 44 -2.86 -10.80 -3.60
CA MET A 44 -2.65 -10.51 -5.02
C MET A 44 -2.03 -9.11 -5.14
N ILE A 45 -0.70 -9.02 -5.18
CA ILE A 45 0.03 -7.80 -4.84
C ILE A 45 -0.16 -6.73 -5.90
N HIS A 46 -0.18 -7.14 -7.17
CA HIS A 46 -0.36 -6.24 -8.31
C HIS A 46 -1.77 -5.65 -8.39
N LEU A 47 -2.78 -6.33 -7.83
CA LEU A 47 -4.14 -5.79 -7.66
C LEU A 47 -4.29 -4.97 -6.37
N SER A 48 -3.55 -5.35 -5.32
CA SER A 48 -3.60 -4.67 -4.02
C SER A 48 -2.94 -3.29 -4.03
N VAL A 49 -1.83 -3.14 -4.77
CA VAL A 49 -1.11 -1.88 -4.91
C VAL A 49 -1.97 -0.71 -5.45
N PRO A 50 -2.66 -0.83 -6.61
CA PRO A 50 -3.49 0.25 -7.10
C PRO A 50 -4.65 0.58 -6.15
N LEU A 51 -5.21 -0.43 -5.47
CA LEU A 51 -6.24 -0.22 -4.45
C LEU A 51 -5.71 0.58 -3.24
N LEU A 52 -4.50 0.28 -2.76
CA LEU A 52 -3.87 1.06 -1.69
C LEU A 52 -3.71 2.54 -2.10
N LEU A 53 -3.15 2.77 -3.31
CA LEU A 53 -2.97 4.11 -3.84
C LEU A 53 -4.30 4.86 -3.95
N ASP A 54 -5.31 4.24 -4.55
CA ASP A 54 -6.62 4.88 -4.75
C ASP A 54 -7.36 5.10 -3.42
N SER A 55 -7.23 4.21 -2.44
CA SER A 55 -7.76 4.40 -1.09
C SER A 55 -7.13 5.58 -0.35
N LEU A 56 -5.85 5.86 -0.58
CA LEU A 56 -5.14 6.96 0.07
C LEU A 56 -5.43 8.33 -0.55
N ARG A 57 -5.75 8.41 -1.85
CA ARG A 57 -5.98 9.70 -2.55
C ARG A 57 -6.93 10.68 -1.84
N PRO A 58 -8.09 10.26 -1.29
CA PRO A 58 -8.96 11.18 -0.56
C PRO A 58 -8.32 11.80 0.69
N LEU A 59 -7.35 11.12 1.30
CA LEU A 59 -6.57 11.63 2.45
C LEU A 59 -5.66 12.78 2.03
N PHE A 60 -5.02 12.62 0.88
CA PHE A 60 -4.10 13.60 0.29
C PHE A 60 -4.85 14.85 -0.18
N THR A 61 -5.93 14.68 -0.93
CA THR A 61 -6.79 15.81 -1.34
C THR A 61 -7.54 16.51 -0.20
N GLY A 62 -7.46 16.01 1.04
CA GLY A 62 -8.21 16.52 2.19
C GLY A 62 -9.72 16.26 2.12
N ARG A 63 -10.22 15.57 1.07
CA ARG A 63 -11.63 15.19 0.90
C ARG A 63 -12.11 14.28 2.02
N ARG A 64 -11.22 13.45 2.58
CA ARG A 64 -11.50 12.59 3.74
C ARG A 64 -10.38 12.70 4.76
N LYS A 65 -10.73 12.53 6.02
CA LYS A 65 -9.77 12.44 7.14
C LYS A 65 -9.33 11.00 7.42
N THR A 66 -10.00 10.02 6.83
CA THR A 66 -9.71 8.61 7.02
C THR A 66 -9.66 7.88 5.68
N ALA A 67 -8.82 6.85 5.63
CA ALA A 67 -8.72 5.90 4.53
C ALA A 67 -8.50 4.50 5.11
N THR A 68 -9.02 3.49 4.42
CA THR A 68 -8.84 2.09 4.79
C THR A 68 -8.39 1.34 3.55
N PHE A 69 -7.40 0.48 3.72
CA PHE A 69 -6.94 -0.47 2.73
C PHE A 69 -7.14 -1.89 3.23
N VAL A 70 -7.63 -2.77 2.38
CA VAL A 70 -7.71 -4.23 2.61
C VAL A 70 -7.05 -4.90 1.41
N GLY A 71 -6.08 -5.77 1.66
CA GLY A 71 -5.37 -6.47 0.60
C GLY A 71 -6.28 -7.45 -0.15
N THR A 72 -6.10 -7.55 -1.46
CA THR A 72 -6.88 -8.48 -2.29
C THR A 72 -6.47 -9.92 -1.98
N GLY A 73 -7.45 -10.77 -1.65
CA GLY A 73 -7.21 -12.17 -1.31
C GLY A 73 -6.72 -12.40 0.13
N THR A 74 -6.75 -11.38 0.99
CA THR A 74 -6.31 -11.47 2.39
C THR A 74 -7.21 -10.66 3.32
N SER A 75 -7.12 -10.92 4.63
CA SER A 75 -7.72 -10.09 5.69
C SER A 75 -6.80 -8.96 6.16
N PHE A 76 -5.57 -8.87 5.62
CA PHE A 76 -4.62 -7.81 5.97
C PHE A 76 -5.21 -6.43 5.68
N ARG A 77 -5.21 -5.57 6.69
CA ARG A 77 -5.85 -4.26 6.67
C ARG A 77 -4.96 -3.20 7.30
N LEU A 78 -4.90 -2.03 6.65
CA LEU A 78 -4.32 -0.81 7.19
C LEU A 78 -5.37 0.30 7.24
N ASP A 79 -5.38 1.03 8.35
CA ASP A 79 -6.22 2.19 8.56
C ASP A 79 -5.34 3.43 8.70
N PHE A 80 -5.72 4.50 8.00
CA PHE A 80 -5.01 5.77 7.97
C PHE A 80 -5.96 6.85 8.46
N ARG A 81 -5.47 7.70 9.36
CA ARG A 81 -6.24 8.83 9.89
C ARG A 81 -5.39 10.08 9.96
N ARG A 82 -5.83 11.12 9.25
CA ARG A 82 -5.25 12.45 9.29
C ARG A 82 -5.90 13.28 10.38
N ASP A 83 -5.10 13.84 11.27
CA ASP A 83 -5.56 14.74 12.32
C ASP A 83 -5.76 16.18 11.80
N ARG A 84 -6.09 17.11 12.70
CA ARG A 84 -6.28 18.53 12.34
C ARG A 84 -4.97 19.26 12.04
N LYS A 85 -3.82 18.75 12.52
CA LYS A 85 -2.49 19.32 12.30
C LYS A 85 -1.84 18.82 11.02
N GLY A 86 -2.44 17.82 10.38
CA GLY A 86 -1.95 17.22 9.14
C GLY A 86 -1.12 15.94 9.34
N THR A 87 -0.94 15.49 10.58
CA THR A 87 -0.26 14.23 10.90
C THR A 87 -1.17 13.05 10.58
N VAL A 88 -0.62 12.01 9.96
CA VAL A 88 -1.30 10.76 9.67
C VAL A 88 -0.87 9.69 10.65
N SER A 89 -1.83 9.12 11.40
CA SER A 89 -1.64 7.88 12.14
C SER A 89 -1.97 6.68 11.26
N VAL A 90 -1.13 5.66 11.29
CA VAL A 90 -1.33 4.38 10.61
C VAL A 90 -1.53 3.28 11.65
N SER A 91 -2.59 2.49 11.49
CA SER A 91 -2.90 1.37 12.36
C SER A 91 -3.26 0.11 11.58
N ALA A 92 -3.11 -1.03 12.24
CA ALA A 92 -3.57 -2.33 11.76
C ALA A 92 -4.32 -3.02 12.89
N GLN A 93 -5.49 -3.58 12.58
CA GLN A 93 -6.34 -4.29 13.56
C GLN A 93 -6.59 -3.49 14.86
N GLY A 94 -6.70 -2.17 14.75
CA GLY A 94 -6.92 -1.27 15.89
C GLY A 94 -5.67 -0.86 16.66
N THR A 95 -4.51 -1.45 16.36
CA THR A 95 -3.22 -1.10 16.99
C THR A 95 -2.45 -0.11 16.12
N THR A 96 -1.98 0.99 16.72
CA THR A 96 -1.18 2.00 16.00
C THR A 96 0.20 1.44 15.70
N VAL A 97 0.62 1.53 14.45
CA VAL A 97 1.96 1.14 13.95
C VAL A 97 2.91 2.34 14.03
N GLY A 98 2.41 3.52 13.69
CA GLY A 98 3.18 4.75 13.80
C GLY A 98 2.44 5.97 13.24
N THR A 99 3.14 7.08 13.24
CA THR A 99 2.68 8.38 12.77
C THR A 99 3.67 8.99 11.79
N CYS A 100 3.17 9.77 10.84
CA CYS A 100 3.99 10.39 9.80
C CYS A 100 3.32 11.63 9.22
N SER A 101 4.09 12.44 8.50
CA SER A 101 3.55 13.48 7.64
C SER A 101 2.93 12.86 6.37
N LEU A 102 2.17 13.65 5.61
CA LEU A 102 1.66 13.22 4.30
C LEU A 102 2.79 12.98 3.29
N GLU A 103 3.87 13.75 3.38
CA GLU A 103 5.06 13.59 2.53
C GLU A 103 5.78 12.28 2.85
N GLU A 104 6.01 11.99 4.12
CA GLU A 104 6.59 10.72 4.56
C GLU A 104 5.72 9.52 4.14
N LEU A 105 4.40 9.64 4.25
CA LEU A 105 3.48 8.59 3.79
C LEU A 105 3.56 8.39 2.27
N ALA A 106 3.61 9.46 1.49
CA ALA A 106 3.76 9.38 0.04
C ALA A 106 5.06 8.65 -0.34
N ASP A 107 6.18 9.04 0.27
CA ASP A 107 7.48 8.43 0.05
C ASP A 107 7.51 6.96 0.46
N ALA A 108 6.92 6.64 1.62
CA ALA A 108 6.85 5.29 2.15
C ALA A 108 6.06 4.36 1.21
N VAL A 109 5.04 4.87 0.52
CA VAL A 109 4.20 4.09 -0.41
C VAL A 109 4.79 4.04 -1.82
N LEU A 110 5.21 5.18 -2.39
CA LEU A 110 5.61 5.24 -3.80
C LEU A 110 6.87 4.43 -4.10
N ARG A 111 7.88 4.47 -3.22
CA ARG A 111 9.14 3.73 -3.41
C ARG A 111 8.93 2.22 -3.59
N PRO A 112 8.18 1.51 -2.71
CA PRO A 112 7.92 0.09 -2.92
C PRO A 112 6.95 -0.19 -4.08
N VAL A 113 6.03 0.72 -4.42
CA VAL A 113 5.20 0.57 -5.62
C VAL A 113 6.04 0.50 -6.89
N GLU A 114 7.02 1.41 -7.04
CA GLU A 114 7.90 1.43 -8.22
C GLU A 114 8.68 0.12 -8.39
N LYS A 115 9.10 -0.49 -7.27
CA LYS A 115 9.76 -1.79 -7.28
C LYS A 115 8.82 -2.90 -7.75
N VAL A 116 7.60 -2.95 -7.23
CA VAL A 116 6.60 -3.96 -7.64
C VAL A 116 6.17 -3.76 -9.09
N LEU A 117 6.07 -2.52 -9.57
CA LEU A 117 5.79 -2.23 -10.98
C LEU A 117 6.87 -2.82 -11.91
N SER A 118 8.13 -2.83 -11.47
CA SER A 118 9.25 -3.38 -12.25
C SER A 118 9.22 -4.90 -12.40
N THR A 119 8.42 -5.62 -11.59
CA THR A 119 8.30 -7.09 -11.69
C THR A 119 7.19 -7.53 -12.64
N LEU A 120 6.33 -6.61 -13.11
CA LEU A 120 5.24 -6.92 -14.02
C LEU A 120 5.72 -6.96 -15.49
N PRO A 121 5.28 -7.97 -16.28
CA PRO A 121 5.48 -7.99 -17.72
C PRO A 121 4.92 -6.72 -18.39
N GLU A 122 5.56 -6.25 -19.47
CA GLU A 122 5.17 -5.00 -20.13
C GLU A 122 3.73 -5.02 -20.70
N GLY A 123 3.28 -6.17 -21.18
CA GLY A 123 1.92 -6.36 -21.74
C GLY A 123 0.85 -6.73 -20.72
N ASP A 124 1.18 -6.84 -19.44
CA ASP A 124 0.23 -7.24 -18.41
C ASP A 124 -0.77 -6.11 -18.08
N GLY A 125 -2.05 -6.42 -18.01
CA GLY A 125 -3.11 -5.46 -17.70
C GLY A 125 -2.92 -4.77 -16.34
N ALA A 126 -2.45 -5.50 -15.32
CA ALA A 126 -2.21 -4.95 -13.98
C ALA A 126 -1.13 -3.86 -14.00
N ARG A 127 -0.20 -3.90 -14.96
CA ARG A 127 0.80 -2.84 -15.14
C ARG A 127 0.14 -1.51 -15.46
N SER A 128 -0.82 -1.52 -16.37
CA SER A 128 -1.58 -0.31 -16.75
C SER A 128 -2.36 0.24 -15.56
N ASP A 129 -2.96 -0.63 -14.76
CA ASP A 129 -3.71 -0.23 -13.55
C ASP A 129 -2.79 0.41 -12.51
N VAL A 130 -1.63 -0.19 -12.21
CA VAL A 130 -0.64 0.37 -11.28
C VAL A 130 -0.15 1.74 -11.77
N VAL A 131 0.21 1.86 -13.05
CA VAL A 131 0.67 3.14 -13.63
C VAL A 131 -0.42 4.21 -13.53
N ALA A 132 -1.67 3.86 -13.88
CA ALA A 132 -2.78 4.79 -13.82
C ALA A 132 -3.08 5.24 -12.38
N SER A 133 -3.10 4.32 -11.41
CA SER A 133 -3.29 4.64 -9.99
C SER A 133 -2.13 5.45 -9.42
N MET A 134 -0.88 5.16 -9.79
CA MET A 134 0.29 5.99 -9.43
C MET A 134 0.16 7.42 -9.95
N GLY A 135 -0.23 7.58 -11.23
CA GLY A 135 -0.45 8.90 -11.82
C GLY A 135 -1.52 9.70 -11.07
N ARG A 136 -2.66 9.07 -10.78
CA ARG A 136 -3.75 9.68 -10.00
C ARG A 136 -3.36 9.98 -8.55
N PHE A 137 -2.54 9.13 -7.94
CA PHE A 137 -2.02 9.35 -6.59
C PHE A 137 -1.06 10.54 -6.58
N ARG A 138 -0.09 10.59 -7.51
CA ARG A 138 0.83 11.72 -7.64
C ARG A 138 0.11 13.05 -7.89
N ALA A 139 -0.90 13.05 -8.75
CA ALA A 139 -1.74 14.24 -8.98
C ALA A 139 -2.55 14.67 -7.75
N SER A 140 -2.75 13.79 -6.76
CA SER A 140 -3.43 14.14 -5.50
C SER A 140 -2.53 14.80 -4.47
N MET A 141 -1.22 14.79 -4.69
CA MET A 141 -0.20 15.37 -3.80
C MET A 141 0.18 16.81 -4.18
N THR A 142 -0.56 17.46 -5.08
CA THR A 142 -0.36 18.88 -5.36
C THR A 142 -0.87 19.70 -4.17
N TRP A 143 0.07 20.23 -3.39
CA TRP A 143 -0.13 21.18 -2.29
C TRP A 143 0.29 22.58 -2.71
#